data_AF-A0A421JT08-F1
#
_entry.id   AF-A0A421JT08-F1
#
_cell.length_a   1.000
_cell.length_b   1.000
_cell.length_c   1.000
_cell.angle_alpha   90.00
_cell.angle_beta   90.00
_cell.angle_gamma   90.00
#
_symmetry.space_group_name_H-M   'P 1'
#
loop_
_entity.id
_entity.type
_entity.pdbx_description
1 polymer ?
#
loop_
_entity_poly.entity_id
_entity_poly.type
_entity_poly.pdbx_seq_one_letter_code
_entity_poly.pdbx_strand_id
1 'polypeptide(L)'
;MKLSSVIVTVLLLASGVASLDITQTTTLAQNIAPNDVLTVEGGSAVTINEQTQLVLSSLSVDQGGQLFYITTDESATIQIGTIVNNGFISFDASGTEDTYFQIGTTSVQNDGEMVINMNNAGLDMSLQSNTGQLTFWGIQNTVGISGGTNTGNICYYQTSVFHKSASGVGCMALYDSSAYITSAQSDFNPTIVFEGDSSRFILEDGSGGTQYTLIQFGGAHFVYLADEGFSGSNYDVSDGILSVQQNGYQVTFNVGLGYDPGLFEVQADAAGIGVTISYNDAPPPGANTGGCTCVLDTDLPPPQTTSSTRPNGNNNGKGNNNHNNGYGQGDPNDHGKGNNNNNGGYGQGGNNNGNGKGNDNNNKGNPGNGKGNSSGNSPGNNQGKNQGNGKGNGGNGHKRNVDY
;
A
#
# COMPACT_ATOMS: atom_id res chain seq x y z
N MET A 1 -17.70 -28.15 23.81
CA MET A 1 -17.70 -28.16 22.33
C MET A 1 -16.68 -29.18 21.89
N LYS A 2 -17.04 -30.15 21.04
CA LYS A 2 -16.10 -31.15 20.53
C LYS A 2 -15.48 -30.59 19.24
N LEU A 3 -14.19 -30.27 19.26
CA LEU A 3 -13.42 -30.09 18.01
C LEU A 3 -13.28 -31.47 17.37
N SER A 4 -14.06 -31.74 16.34
CA SER A 4 -13.77 -32.85 15.42
C SER A 4 -12.63 -32.43 14.52
N SER A 5 -11.42 -32.85 14.86
CA SER A 5 -10.25 -32.75 13.97
C SER A 5 -10.45 -33.71 12.81
N VAL A 6 -10.95 -33.21 11.67
CA VAL A 6 -11.02 -33.98 10.42
C VAL A 6 -9.64 -33.88 9.77
N ILE A 7 -8.91 -34.99 9.77
CA ILE A 7 -7.65 -35.13 9.04
C ILE A 7 -8.01 -35.12 7.55
N VAL A 8 -7.72 -34.02 6.85
CA VAL A 8 -7.80 -33.96 5.39
C VAL A 8 -6.53 -34.60 4.83
N THR A 9 -6.66 -35.83 4.32
CA THR A 9 -5.59 -36.47 3.55
C THR A 9 -5.62 -35.91 2.12
N VAL A 10 -4.74 -34.96 1.82
CA VAL A 10 -4.53 -34.47 0.45
C VAL A 10 -3.74 -35.54 -0.31
N LEU A 11 -4.35 -36.14 -1.34
CA LEU A 11 -3.67 -37.02 -2.29
C LEU A 11 -2.97 -36.13 -3.34
N LEU A 12 -1.65 -35.93 -3.21
CA LEU A 12 -0.82 -35.34 -4.27
C LEU A 12 -0.64 -36.38 -5.40
N LEU A 13 -1.20 -36.11 -6.58
CA LEU A 13 -0.93 -36.87 -7.81
C LEU A 13 0.12 -36.15 -8.67
N ALA A 14 1.06 -36.93 -9.18
CA ALA A 14 2.30 -36.48 -9.81
C ALA A 14 2.12 -35.81 -11.19
N SER A 15 2.98 -34.82 -11.44
CA SER A 15 3.32 -34.16 -12.72
C SER A 15 2.25 -33.26 -13.38
N GLY A 16 2.04 -32.11 -12.76
CA GLY A 16 1.41 -30.91 -13.32
C GLY A 16 1.57 -29.79 -12.29
N VAL A 17 1.51 -28.50 -12.68
CA VAL A 17 1.40 -27.41 -11.69
C VAL A 17 0.20 -27.75 -10.81
N ALA A 18 0.44 -28.10 -9.55
CA ALA A 18 -0.64 -28.41 -8.65
C ALA A 18 -1.18 -27.08 -8.11
N SER A 19 -2.49 -26.91 -8.23
CA SER A 19 -3.17 -25.82 -7.54
C SER A 19 -3.58 -26.36 -6.17
N LEU A 20 -3.07 -25.74 -5.11
CA LEU A 20 -3.51 -25.97 -3.74
C LEU A 20 -4.52 -24.89 -3.37
N ASP A 21 -5.76 -25.32 -3.11
CA ASP A 21 -6.87 -24.44 -2.76
C ASP A 21 -7.27 -24.67 -1.29
N ILE A 22 -7.13 -23.63 -0.48
CA ILE A 22 -7.43 -23.65 0.96
C ILE A 22 -8.80 -23.04 1.21
N THR A 23 -9.78 -23.92 1.43
CA THR A 23 -11.19 -23.57 1.70
C THR A 23 -11.59 -23.65 3.18
N GLN A 24 -10.65 -24.01 4.06
CA GLN A 24 -10.83 -24.08 5.52
C GLN A 24 -9.53 -23.75 6.25
N THR A 25 -9.65 -23.29 7.49
CA THR A 25 -8.49 -23.05 8.37
C THR A 25 -7.66 -24.31 8.58
N THR A 26 -6.37 -24.26 8.23
CA THR A 26 -5.46 -25.41 8.33
C THR A 26 -4.01 -24.99 8.58
N THR A 27 -3.20 -25.95 9.03
CA THR A 27 -1.74 -25.85 9.07
C THR A 27 -1.16 -26.88 8.12
N LEU A 28 -0.31 -26.46 7.18
CA LEU A 28 0.32 -27.36 6.24
C LEU A 28 1.49 -28.09 6.89
N ALA A 29 1.27 -29.38 7.18
CA ALA A 29 2.31 -30.28 7.69
C ALA A 29 3.22 -30.86 6.58
N GLN A 30 2.80 -30.73 5.31
CA GLN A 30 3.57 -31.19 4.16
C GLN A 30 4.14 -29.99 3.40
N ASN A 31 5.34 -30.16 2.87
CA ASN A 31 5.95 -29.15 2.00
C ASN A 31 5.11 -28.95 0.74
N ILE A 32 4.91 -27.69 0.37
CA ILE A 32 4.32 -27.36 -0.92
C ILE A 32 5.36 -27.68 -2.00
N ALA A 33 4.94 -28.29 -3.12
CA ALA A 33 5.89 -28.58 -4.18
C ALA A 33 6.35 -27.27 -4.84
N PRO A 34 7.64 -27.13 -5.19
CA PRO A 34 8.14 -25.92 -5.83
C PRO A 34 7.37 -25.58 -7.12
N ASN A 35 7.02 -24.30 -7.26
CA ASN A 35 6.25 -23.72 -8.37
C ASN A 35 4.75 -24.04 -8.39
N ASP A 36 4.21 -24.65 -7.33
CA ASP A 36 2.75 -24.77 -7.19
C ASP A 36 2.07 -23.40 -7.11
N VAL A 37 0.75 -23.42 -7.32
CA VAL A 37 -0.13 -22.26 -7.13
C VAL A 37 -0.87 -22.45 -5.81
N LEU A 38 -0.87 -21.45 -4.96
CA LEU A 38 -1.61 -21.44 -3.70
C LEU A 38 -2.73 -20.39 -3.73
N THR A 39 -3.96 -20.82 -3.47
CA THR A 39 -5.10 -19.93 -3.26
C THR A 39 -5.64 -20.14 -1.84
N VAL A 40 -5.89 -19.04 -1.14
CA VAL A 40 -6.56 -19.03 0.18
C VAL A 40 -7.89 -18.30 0.04
N GLU A 41 -8.97 -19.07 0.10
CA GLU A 41 -10.33 -18.58 -0.11
C GLU A 41 -10.84 -17.76 1.08
N GLY A 42 -11.83 -16.90 0.81
CA GLY A 42 -12.45 -16.05 1.83
C GLY A 42 -12.97 -16.83 3.04
N GLY A 43 -12.61 -16.37 4.26
CA GLY A 43 -12.98 -17.01 5.52
C GLY A 43 -12.10 -18.21 5.91
N SER A 44 -11.10 -18.54 5.11
CA SER A 44 -10.12 -19.59 5.38
C SER A 44 -8.82 -19.00 5.92
N ALA A 45 -8.00 -19.84 6.53
CA ALA A 45 -6.64 -19.45 6.92
C ALA A 45 -5.67 -20.60 6.67
N VAL A 46 -4.45 -20.29 6.25
CA VAL A 46 -3.38 -21.27 6.12
C VAL A 46 -2.16 -20.84 6.91
N THR A 47 -1.63 -21.75 7.72
CA THR A 47 -0.34 -21.57 8.37
C THR A 47 0.67 -22.53 7.77
N ILE A 48 1.82 -22.00 7.35
CA ILE A 48 2.97 -22.73 6.81
C ILE A 48 4.12 -22.53 7.79
N ASN A 49 4.44 -23.56 8.57
CA ASN A 49 5.44 -23.49 9.62
C ASN A 49 6.73 -24.19 9.21
N GLU A 50 7.86 -23.52 9.43
CA GLU A 50 9.22 -24.07 9.37
C GLU A 50 9.54 -24.79 8.05
N GLN A 51 8.92 -24.36 6.95
CA GLN A 51 9.29 -24.85 5.62
C GLN A 51 10.51 -24.07 5.15
N THR A 52 11.64 -24.77 5.06
CA THR A 52 12.91 -24.20 4.59
C THR A 52 12.88 -23.72 3.14
N GLN A 53 11.87 -24.14 2.38
CA GLN A 53 11.66 -23.70 1.00
C GLN A 53 10.17 -23.45 0.75
N LEU A 54 9.81 -22.19 0.48
CA LEU A 54 8.51 -21.80 -0.03
C LEU A 54 8.70 -21.20 -1.41
N VAL A 55 8.55 -22.03 -2.45
CA VAL A 55 8.68 -21.61 -3.85
C VAL A 55 7.34 -21.76 -4.54
N LEU A 56 6.67 -20.65 -4.84
CA LEU A 56 5.35 -20.64 -5.47
C LEU A 56 5.42 -19.89 -6.80
N SER A 57 4.72 -20.41 -7.82
CA SER A 57 4.54 -19.65 -9.06
C SER A 57 3.55 -18.50 -8.85
N SER A 58 2.50 -18.73 -8.06
CA SER A 58 1.49 -17.73 -7.71
C SER A 58 0.91 -17.97 -6.32
N LEU A 59 0.62 -16.88 -5.62
CA LEU A 59 -0.14 -16.84 -4.37
C LEU A 59 -1.33 -15.89 -4.53
N SER A 60 -2.54 -16.38 -4.27
CA SER A 60 -3.75 -15.56 -4.15
C SER A 60 -4.32 -15.70 -2.74
N VAL A 61 -4.60 -14.59 -2.08
CA VAL A 61 -5.35 -14.56 -0.82
C VAL A 61 -6.57 -13.68 -1.00
N ASP A 62 -7.74 -14.30 -0.97
CA ASP A 62 -9.00 -13.62 -1.24
C ASP A 62 -9.48 -12.83 -0.02
N GLN A 63 -10.48 -11.97 -0.24
CA GLN A 63 -11.02 -11.14 0.83
C GLN A 63 -11.50 -11.99 2.02
N GLY A 64 -10.95 -11.73 3.20
CA GLY A 64 -11.21 -12.48 4.43
C GLY A 64 -10.41 -13.80 4.56
N GLY A 65 -9.64 -14.18 3.54
CA GLY A 65 -8.63 -15.22 3.61
C GLY A 65 -7.38 -14.73 4.33
N GLN A 66 -6.62 -15.66 4.93
CA GLN A 66 -5.42 -15.33 5.71
C GLN A 66 -4.29 -16.33 5.44
N LEU A 67 -3.08 -15.85 5.16
CA LEU A 67 -1.88 -16.67 5.06
C LEU A 67 -0.85 -16.25 6.12
N PHE A 68 -0.30 -17.23 6.80
CA PHE A 68 0.81 -17.06 7.74
C PHE A 68 1.93 -18.00 7.33
N TYR A 69 3.08 -17.45 6.99
CA TYR A 69 4.32 -18.20 6.84
C TYR A 69 5.24 -17.83 8.00
N ILE A 70 5.67 -18.82 8.77
CA ILE A 70 6.51 -18.63 9.95
C ILE A 70 7.72 -19.53 9.82
N THR A 71 8.92 -18.99 9.96
CA THR A 71 10.16 -19.78 9.96
C THR A 71 11.16 -19.25 10.97
N THR A 72 11.92 -20.17 11.56
CA THR A 72 13.10 -19.91 12.38
C THR A 72 14.37 -20.51 11.75
N ASP A 73 14.27 -21.02 10.53
CA ASP A 73 15.39 -21.58 9.78
C ASP A 73 16.13 -20.48 8.99
N GLU A 74 17.40 -20.22 9.33
CA GLU A 74 18.30 -19.29 8.63
C GLU A 74 18.55 -19.66 7.16
N SER A 75 18.33 -20.91 6.78
CA SER A 75 18.43 -21.38 5.40
C SER A 75 17.11 -21.26 4.63
N ALA A 76 16.07 -20.70 5.24
CA ALA A 76 14.77 -20.53 4.60
C ALA A 76 14.87 -19.68 3.33
N THR A 77 14.38 -20.24 2.23
CA THR A 77 14.27 -19.55 0.94
C THR A 77 12.81 -19.34 0.61
N ILE A 78 12.39 -18.08 0.45
CA ILE A 78 11.08 -17.71 -0.07
C ILE A 78 11.24 -17.14 -1.47
N GLN A 79 10.58 -17.76 -2.44
CA GLN A 79 10.47 -17.25 -3.79
C GLN A 79 9.03 -17.36 -4.27
N ILE A 80 8.36 -16.23 -4.46
CA ILE A 80 6.97 -16.20 -4.94
C ILE A 80 6.92 -15.38 -6.23
N GLY A 81 6.40 -15.97 -7.31
CA GLY A 81 6.32 -15.31 -8.62
C GLY A 81 5.34 -14.15 -8.63
N THR A 82 4.05 -14.45 -8.54
CA THR A 82 2.96 -13.45 -8.52
C THR A 82 2.21 -13.50 -7.19
N ILE A 83 1.86 -12.34 -6.65
CA ILE A 83 1.01 -12.22 -5.46
C ILE A 83 -0.19 -11.33 -5.77
N VAL A 84 -1.39 -11.85 -5.49
CA VAL A 84 -2.63 -11.08 -5.44
C VAL A 84 -3.17 -11.18 -4.02
N ASN A 85 -3.13 -10.09 -3.28
CA ASN A 85 -3.56 -10.05 -1.90
C ASN A 85 -4.77 -9.13 -1.70
N ASN A 86 -5.93 -9.73 -1.46
CA ASN A 86 -7.16 -9.05 -1.04
C ASN A 86 -7.52 -9.35 0.42
N GLY A 87 -6.73 -10.18 1.11
CA GLY A 87 -6.95 -10.62 2.48
C GLY A 87 -5.81 -10.20 3.39
N PHE A 88 -5.30 -11.13 4.18
CA PHE A 88 -4.16 -10.91 5.07
C PHE A 88 -3.02 -11.87 4.74
N ILE A 89 -1.80 -11.37 4.59
CA ILE A 89 -0.58 -12.17 4.42
C ILE A 89 0.43 -11.74 5.46
N SER A 90 0.99 -12.69 6.20
CA SER A 90 2.15 -12.48 7.07
C SER A 90 3.28 -13.43 6.71
N PHE A 91 4.45 -12.85 6.42
CA PHE A 91 5.72 -13.56 6.36
C PHE A 91 6.52 -13.18 7.62
N ASP A 92 6.66 -14.12 8.54
CA ASP A 92 7.43 -13.95 9.77
C ASP A 92 8.68 -14.82 9.74
N ALA A 93 9.82 -14.15 9.65
CA ALA A 93 11.15 -14.72 9.79
C ALA A 93 11.99 -13.92 10.79
N SER A 94 11.32 -13.28 11.76
CA SER A 94 11.98 -12.50 12.81
C SER A 94 12.85 -13.34 13.74
N GLY A 95 12.64 -14.66 13.76
CA GLY A 95 13.49 -15.62 14.46
C GLY A 95 14.75 -16.05 13.70
N THR A 96 15.02 -15.49 12.52
CA THR A 96 16.18 -15.80 11.68
C THR A 96 17.07 -14.58 11.49
N GLU A 97 18.34 -14.82 11.20
CA GLU A 97 19.28 -13.80 10.72
C GLU A 97 19.74 -14.17 9.30
N ASP A 98 20.17 -13.18 8.52
CA ASP A 98 20.79 -13.36 7.19
C ASP A 98 19.92 -14.08 6.14
N THR A 99 18.59 -13.99 6.25
CA THR A 99 17.67 -14.53 5.24
C THR A 99 17.49 -13.58 4.06
N TYR A 100 17.18 -14.14 2.89
CA TYR A 100 16.92 -13.35 1.68
C TYR A 100 15.65 -13.82 0.99
N PHE A 101 14.68 -12.91 0.87
CA PHE A 101 13.36 -13.18 0.34
C PHE A 101 13.18 -12.57 -1.04
N GLN A 102 12.53 -13.32 -1.92
CA GLN A 102 12.16 -12.88 -3.26
C GLN A 102 10.64 -12.97 -3.41
N ILE A 103 9.95 -11.89 -3.07
CA ILE A 103 8.48 -11.88 -2.95
C ILE A 103 7.90 -11.12 -4.14
N GLY A 104 7.06 -11.79 -4.91
CA GLY A 104 6.47 -11.20 -6.12
C GLY A 104 7.54 -10.83 -7.14
N THR A 105 8.42 -11.78 -7.49
CA THR A 105 9.48 -11.55 -8.48
C THR A 105 8.94 -11.09 -9.83
N THR A 106 7.68 -11.44 -10.13
CA THR A 106 6.93 -10.98 -11.30
C THR A 106 6.05 -9.79 -10.96
N SER A 107 5.16 -9.91 -9.98
CA SER A 107 4.29 -8.81 -9.55
C SER A 107 3.66 -9.04 -8.18
N VAL A 108 3.44 -7.94 -7.44
CA VAL A 108 2.60 -7.86 -6.25
C VAL A 108 1.45 -6.87 -6.50
N GLN A 109 0.21 -7.33 -6.32
CA GLN A 109 -0.98 -6.50 -6.21
C GLN A 109 -1.53 -6.65 -4.79
N ASN A 110 -1.47 -5.58 -4.00
CA ASN A 110 -1.88 -5.59 -2.60
C ASN A 110 -3.05 -4.62 -2.35
N ASP A 111 -4.24 -5.18 -2.19
CA ASP A 111 -5.47 -4.47 -1.79
C ASP A 111 -5.89 -4.82 -0.36
N GLY A 112 -5.29 -5.87 0.22
CA GLY A 112 -5.44 -6.27 1.62
C GLY A 112 -4.30 -5.77 2.52
N GLU A 113 -3.92 -6.59 3.48
CA GLU A 113 -2.80 -6.32 4.40
C GLU A 113 -1.70 -7.35 4.20
N MET A 114 -0.46 -6.87 4.05
CA MET A 114 0.72 -7.72 3.95
C MET A 114 1.79 -7.24 4.94
N VAL A 115 2.18 -8.14 5.83
CA VAL A 115 3.20 -7.92 6.84
C VAL A 115 4.40 -8.80 6.52
N ILE A 116 5.58 -8.19 6.46
CA ILE A 116 6.85 -8.86 6.28
C ILE A 116 7.71 -8.49 7.49
N ASN A 117 7.84 -9.43 8.41
CA ASN A 117 8.58 -9.30 9.66
C ASN A 117 9.87 -10.11 9.59
N MET A 118 11.02 -9.44 9.50
CA MET A 118 12.33 -10.07 9.31
C MET A 118 13.40 -9.31 10.10
N ASN A 119 14.51 -9.93 10.45
CA ASN A 119 15.64 -9.24 11.09
C ASN A 119 16.93 -9.56 10.34
N ASN A 120 17.79 -8.55 10.13
CA ASN A 120 19.04 -8.69 9.37
C ASN A 120 18.84 -9.38 8.01
N ALA A 121 17.73 -9.08 7.33
CA ALA A 121 17.32 -9.78 6.12
C ALA A 121 17.30 -8.87 4.89
N GLY A 122 17.41 -9.50 3.73
CA GLY A 122 17.18 -8.87 2.43
C GLY A 122 15.83 -9.25 1.85
N LEU A 123 15.18 -8.32 1.17
CA LEU A 123 13.96 -8.57 0.42
C LEU A 123 14.02 -7.89 -0.94
N ASP A 124 13.68 -8.60 -2.00
CA ASP A 124 13.37 -7.99 -3.29
C ASP A 124 11.91 -8.23 -3.68
N MET A 125 11.23 -7.16 -4.10
CA MET A 125 9.83 -7.14 -4.50
C MET A 125 9.59 -6.37 -5.80
N SER A 126 8.80 -6.94 -6.72
CA SER A 126 8.29 -6.21 -7.88
C SER A 126 6.85 -5.77 -7.60
N LEU A 127 6.67 -4.53 -7.13
CA LEU A 127 5.35 -3.99 -6.82
C LEU A 127 4.64 -3.56 -8.12
N GLN A 128 3.40 -4.00 -8.29
CA GLN A 128 2.53 -3.52 -9.37
C GLN A 128 1.56 -2.46 -8.83
N SER A 129 0.87 -2.75 -7.73
CA SER A 129 -0.04 -1.81 -7.07
C SER A 129 -0.16 -2.10 -5.59
N ASN A 130 -0.31 -1.04 -4.80
CA ASN A 130 -0.70 -1.12 -3.40
C ASN A 130 -1.85 -0.15 -3.12
N THR A 131 -3.05 -0.66 -2.85
CA THR A 131 -4.18 0.12 -2.35
C THR A 131 -4.50 -0.18 -0.88
N GLY A 132 -3.95 -1.26 -0.33
CA GLY A 132 -4.08 -1.67 1.05
C GLY A 132 -2.92 -1.23 1.96
N GLN A 133 -2.49 -2.12 2.86
CA GLN A 133 -1.42 -1.89 3.82
C GLN A 133 -0.24 -2.84 3.52
N LEU A 134 0.97 -2.28 3.38
CA LEU A 134 2.23 -3.02 3.39
C LEU A 134 3.01 -2.62 4.65
N THR A 135 3.52 -3.60 5.37
CA THR A 135 4.33 -3.36 6.58
C THR A 135 5.62 -4.15 6.49
N PHE A 136 6.75 -3.45 6.45
CA PHE A 136 8.09 -4.03 6.54
C PHE A 136 8.61 -3.75 7.95
N TRP A 137 8.78 -4.82 8.73
CA TRP A 137 9.11 -4.73 10.13
C TRP A 137 10.38 -5.48 10.48
N GLY A 138 11.17 -4.88 11.37
CA GLY A 138 12.33 -5.47 12.02
C GLY A 138 13.62 -4.68 11.78
N ILE A 139 14.73 -5.20 12.29
CA ILE A 139 15.96 -4.41 12.43
C ILE A 139 16.96 -4.69 11.30
N GLN A 140 17.64 -3.64 10.84
CA GLN A 140 18.74 -3.71 9.87
C GLN A 140 18.38 -4.43 8.55
N ASN A 141 17.11 -4.38 8.18
CA ASN A 141 16.66 -4.98 6.93
C ASN A 141 17.04 -4.11 5.74
N THR A 142 17.26 -4.77 4.60
CA THR A 142 17.36 -4.11 3.30
C THR A 142 16.19 -4.56 2.42
N VAL A 143 15.38 -3.61 1.97
CA VAL A 143 14.18 -3.87 1.15
C VAL A 143 14.34 -3.20 -0.21
N GLY A 144 14.47 -3.98 -1.28
CA GLY A 144 14.39 -3.55 -2.66
C GLY A 144 12.95 -3.65 -3.18
N ILE A 145 12.39 -2.53 -3.65
CA ILE A 145 11.08 -2.49 -4.31
C ILE A 145 11.28 -1.92 -5.72
N SER A 146 10.73 -2.58 -6.72
CA SER A 146 10.74 -2.10 -8.10
C SER A 146 9.32 -1.86 -8.62
N GLY A 147 9.12 -0.70 -9.23
CA GLY A 147 7.86 -0.25 -9.82
C GLY A 147 6.76 0.05 -8.80
N GLY A 148 5.54 0.08 -9.31
CA GLY A 148 4.32 0.06 -8.52
C GLY A 148 3.71 1.42 -8.26
N THR A 149 2.37 1.48 -8.37
CA THR A 149 1.59 2.63 -7.93
C THR A 149 1.09 2.38 -6.51
N ASN A 150 1.53 3.20 -5.56
CA ASN A 150 1.06 3.17 -4.18
C ASN A 150 -0.02 4.24 -3.98
N THR A 151 -1.24 3.81 -3.65
CA THR A 151 -2.33 4.67 -3.17
C THR A 151 -2.76 4.32 -1.75
N GLY A 152 -2.25 3.21 -1.21
CA GLY A 152 -2.47 2.76 0.15
C GLY A 152 -1.39 3.25 1.12
N ASN A 153 -1.13 2.46 2.14
CA ASN A 153 -0.15 2.74 3.17
C ASN A 153 1.03 1.77 3.07
N ILE A 154 2.23 2.29 3.32
CA ILE A 154 3.43 1.49 3.51
C ILE A 154 4.10 1.92 4.82
N CYS A 155 4.39 0.98 5.69
CA CYS A 155 5.21 1.20 6.88
C CYS A 155 6.60 0.59 6.67
N TYR A 156 7.63 1.36 7.01
CA TYR A 156 9.00 0.90 7.13
C TYR A 156 9.47 1.14 8.56
N TYR A 157 9.76 0.05 9.28
CA TYR A 157 10.29 0.10 10.63
C TYR A 157 11.74 -0.37 10.64
N GLN A 158 12.67 0.47 11.11
CA GLN A 158 14.11 0.22 11.23
C GLN A 158 14.76 -0.45 10.00
N THR A 159 14.35 -0.01 8.81
CA THR A 159 14.69 -0.63 7.52
C THR A 159 15.37 0.39 6.58
N SER A 160 16.29 -0.11 5.75
CA SER A 160 16.80 0.60 4.58
C SER A 160 16.07 0.14 3.32
N VAL A 161 15.41 1.06 2.62
CA VAL A 161 14.52 0.76 1.50
C VAL A 161 15.04 1.38 0.22
N PHE A 162 15.14 0.60 -0.85
CA PHE A 162 15.49 1.07 -2.19
C PHE A 162 14.28 0.88 -3.10
N HIS A 163 13.51 1.95 -3.34
CA HIS A 163 12.31 1.91 -4.17
C HIS A 163 12.56 2.56 -5.52
N LYS A 164 12.68 1.73 -6.55
CA LYS A 164 12.85 2.17 -7.94
C LYS A 164 11.52 2.36 -8.64
N SER A 165 11.38 3.45 -9.39
CA SER A 165 10.20 3.77 -10.21
C SER A 165 8.90 3.82 -9.40
N ALA A 166 8.96 4.40 -8.20
CA ALA A 166 7.80 4.64 -7.35
C ALA A 166 6.80 5.61 -8.00
N SER A 167 5.50 5.37 -7.77
CA SER A 167 4.37 6.14 -8.32
C SER A 167 3.25 6.25 -7.29
N GLY A 168 2.39 7.27 -7.43
CA GLY A 168 1.14 7.40 -6.67
C GLY A 168 1.17 8.40 -5.51
N VAL A 169 -0.02 8.55 -4.90
CA VAL A 169 -0.38 9.53 -3.86
C VAL A 169 -0.41 8.93 -2.45
N GLY A 170 -0.03 7.66 -2.30
CA GLY A 170 -0.17 6.92 -1.05
C GLY A 170 0.68 7.47 0.09
N CYS A 171 0.58 6.81 1.24
CA CYS A 171 1.31 7.19 2.44
C CYS A 171 2.48 6.24 2.72
N MET A 172 3.62 6.80 3.14
CA MET A 172 4.80 6.06 3.61
C MET A 172 5.18 6.54 5.00
N ALA A 173 5.10 5.66 6.00
CA ALA A 173 5.59 5.90 7.35
C ALA A 173 7.02 5.37 7.49
N LEU A 174 7.91 6.20 8.02
CA LEU A 174 9.32 5.91 8.23
C LEU A 174 9.62 5.97 9.73
N TYR A 175 9.65 4.82 10.39
CA TYR A 175 10.07 4.69 11.78
C TYR A 175 11.55 4.31 11.82
N ASP A 176 12.43 5.24 12.21
CA ASP A 176 13.89 5.08 12.21
C ASP A 176 14.44 4.43 10.93
N SER A 177 13.87 4.82 9.78
CA SER A 177 14.09 4.16 8.49
C SER A 177 14.63 5.12 7.44
N SER A 178 15.28 4.56 6.43
CA SER A 178 15.79 5.32 5.28
C SER A 178 15.14 4.82 4.00
N ALA A 179 14.44 5.69 3.28
CA ALA A 179 13.84 5.38 1.98
C ALA A 179 14.60 6.10 0.86
N TYR A 180 15.26 5.32 0.00
CA TYR A 180 15.96 5.75 -1.21
C TYR A 180 15.03 5.53 -2.40
N ILE A 181 14.54 6.61 -2.98
CA ILE A 181 13.66 6.57 -4.14
C ILE A 181 14.48 6.90 -5.38
N THR A 182 14.49 5.98 -6.35
CA THR A 182 15.13 6.17 -7.64
C THR A 182 14.11 6.22 -8.76
N SER A 183 14.33 7.09 -9.74
CA SER A 183 13.58 7.26 -10.97
C SER A 183 12.08 7.36 -10.71
N ALA A 184 11.70 8.16 -9.71
CA ALA A 184 10.31 8.41 -9.35
C ALA A 184 9.48 8.80 -10.58
N GLN A 185 8.25 8.28 -10.66
CA GLN A 185 7.33 8.61 -11.75
C GLN A 185 6.74 10.01 -11.56
N SER A 186 6.24 10.61 -12.64
CA SER A 186 5.70 11.98 -12.62
C SER A 186 4.49 12.18 -11.71
N ASP A 187 3.80 11.10 -11.35
CA ASP A 187 2.65 11.08 -10.43
C ASP A 187 3.05 10.62 -9.02
N PHE A 188 4.35 10.61 -8.68
CA PHE A 188 4.82 10.31 -7.35
C PHE A 188 4.76 11.55 -6.46
N ASN A 189 3.67 11.66 -5.71
CA ASN A 189 3.36 12.74 -4.78
C ASN A 189 2.85 12.20 -3.44
N PRO A 190 3.65 11.37 -2.74
CA PRO A 190 3.23 10.68 -1.52
C PRO A 190 3.10 11.64 -0.33
N THR A 191 2.42 11.12 0.69
CA THR A 191 2.55 11.61 2.07
C THR A 191 3.66 10.83 2.77
N ILE A 192 4.65 11.52 3.32
CA ILE A 192 5.74 10.93 4.11
C ILE A 192 5.49 11.26 5.58
N VAL A 193 5.44 10.23 6.43
CA VAL A 193 5.30 10.38 7.88
C VAL A 193 6.61 10.00 8.54
N PHE A 194 7.22 10.94 9.24
CA PHE A 194 8.42 10.69 10.02
C PHE A 194 8.04 10.24 11.43
N GLU A 195 8.48 9.05 11.81
CA GLU A 195 8.31 8.49 13.14
C GLU A 195 9.68 8.06 13.71
N GLY A 196 9.73 7.84 15.02
CA GLY A 196 10.97 7.50 15.72
C GLY A 196 11.86 8.72 15.98
N ASP A 197 13.16 8.47 16.09
CA ASP A 197 14.18 9.45 16.43
C ASP A 197 14.87 10.03 15.19
N SER A 198 15.12 9.23 14.15
CA SER A 198 15.88 9.65 12.97
C SER A 198 15.52 8.86 11.72
N SER A 199 14.80 9.51 10.81
CA SER A 199 14.30 8.92 9.56
C SER A 199 14.69 9.79 8.36
N ARG A 200 14.85 9.15 7.20
CA ARG A 200 15.45 9.76 6.02
C ARG A 200 14.61 9.48 4.79
N PHE A 201 14.25 10.53 4.08
CA PHE A 201 13.59 10.42 2.78
C PHE A 201 14.53 10.96 1.70
N ILE A 202 14.99 10.09 0.81
CA ILE A 202 16.10 10.35 -0.10
C ILE A 202 15.59 10.18 -1.53
N LEU A 203 15.54 11.26 -2.30
CA LEU A 203 15.14 11.28 -3.70
C LEU A 203 16.40 11.39 -4.56
N GLU A 204 16.84 10.26 -5.13
CA GLU A 204 18.11 10.17 -5.87
C GLU A 204 17.98 10.69 -7.31
N ASP A 205 16.78 10.68 -7.90
CA ASP A 205 16.46 11.21 -9.22
C ASP A 205 14.92 11.25 -9.44
N GLY A 206 14.46 11.97 -10.47
CA GLY A 206 13.05 11.99 -10.86
C GLY A 206 12.14 12.90 -10.04
N SER A 207 12.68 13.87 -9.31
CA SER A 207 11.91 14.81 -8.47
C SER A 207 11.29 16.00 -9.23
N GLY A 208 11.48 16.07 -10.54
CA GLY A 208 11.09 17.22 -11.37
C GLY A 208 9.62 17.66 -11.25
N GLY A 209 9.39 18.82 -10.62
CA GLY A 209 8.06 19.44 -10.53
C GLY A 209 7.07 18.73 -9.61
N THR A 210 7.57 17.91 -8.69
CA THR A 210 6.77 17.12 -7.75
C THR A 210 6.44 17.90 -6.47
N GLN A 211 5.38 17.47 -5.80
CA GLN A 211 4.95 17.96 -4.50
C GLN A 211 4.87 16.79 -3.52
N TYR A 212 5.50 16.94 -2.36
CA TYR A 212 5.46 15.97 -1.28
C TYR A 212 4.74 16.56 -0.07
N THR A 213 3.98 15.74 0.66
CA THR A 213 3.46 16.14 1.97
C THR A 213 4.31 15.49 3.05
N LEU A 214 4.88 16.28 3.94
CA LEU A 214 5.67 15.79 5.07
C LEU A 214 4.89 15.98 6.36
N ILE A 215 4.78 14.91 7.14
CA ILE A 215 4.13 14.88 8.45
C ILE A 215 5.22 14.65 9.51
N GLN A 216 5.18 15.41 10.60
CA GLN A 216 6.17 15.34 11.70
C GLN A 216 7.62 15.61 11.27
N PHE A 217 7.82 16.48 10.27
CA PHE A 217 9.16 16.84 9.80
C PHE A 217 9.90 17.77 10.79
N GLY A 218 11.09 17.38 11.25
CA GLY A 218 11.89 18.16 12.20
C GLY A 218 12.86 17.29 12.99
N GLY A 219 13.56 17.89 13.94
CA GLY A 219 14.53 17.18 14.79
C GLY A 219 15.68 16.59 13.97
N ALA A 220 15.89 15.28 14.10
CA ALA A 220 16.94 14.56 13.36
C ALA A 220 16.46 13.92 12.05
N HIS A 221 15.19 14.14 11.67
CA HIS A 221 14.68 13.71 10.37
C HIS A 221 15.19 14.63 9.26
N PHE A 222 15.46 14.08 8.07
CA PHE A 222 15.86 14.90 6.93
C PHE A 222 15.32 14.38 5.60
N VAL A 223 15.26 15.29 4.64
CA VAL A 223 15.03 14.98 3.23
C VAL A 223 16.31 15.23 2.45
N TYR A 224 16.62 14.36 1.51
CA TYR A 224 17.71 14.54 0.57
C TYR A 224 17.16 14.56 -0.85
N LEU A 225 17.67 15.47 -1.67
CA LEU A 225 17.39 15.58 -3.10
C LEU A 225 18.71 15.46 -3.87
N ALA A 226 18.68 14.88 -5.07
CA ALA A 226 19.76 15.10 -6.03
C ALA A 226 19.89 16.60 -6.36
N ASP A 227 21.14 17.06 -6.47
CA ASP A 227 21.43 18.42 -6.90
C ASP A 227 21.38 18.49 -8.43
N GLU A 228 20.29 19.03 -8.96
CA GLU A 228 20.09 19.26 -10.39
C GLU A 228 20.21 20.76 -10.73
N GLY A 229 21.11 21.46 -10.04
CA GLY A 229 21.33 22.90 -10.18
C GLY A 229 20.57 23.70 -9.12
N PHE A 230 20.74 23.30 -7.86
CA PHE A 230 20.21 23.99 -6.70
C PHE A 230 20.66 25.45 -6.67
N SER A 231 19.71 26.35 -6.47
CA SER A 231 19.97 27.80 -6.45
C SER A 231 19.39 28.52 -5.22
N GLY A 232 18.61 27.80 -4.40
CA GLY A 232 18.07 28.33 -3.16
C GLY A 232 16.80 27.62 -2.72
N SER A 233 16.31 28.02 -1.56
CA SER A 233 15.05 27.55 -1.00
C SER A 233 14.27 28.72 -0.38
N ASN A 234 12.96 28.53 -0.22
CA ASN A 234 12.08 29.49 0.43
C ASN A 234 10.94 28.74 1.13
N TYR A 235 10.66 29.09 2.39
CA TYR A 235 9.47 28.62 3.09
C TYR A 235 8.39 29.70 3.08
N ASP A 236 7.24 29.38 2.50
CA ASP A 236 6.05 30.23 2.56
C ASP A 236 5.32 29.97 3.88
N VAL A 237 5.44 30.91 4.81
CA VAL A 237 4.81 30.84 6.14
C VAL A 237 3.28 30.87 6.11
N SER A 238 2.68 31.34 5.01
CA SER A 238 1.22 31.47 4.88
C SER A 238 0.57 30.18 4.41
N ASP A 239 1.25 29.44 3.53
CA ASP A 239 0.77 28.17 2.97
C ASP A 239 1.42 26.94 3.63
N GLY A 240 2.54 27.11 4.33
CA GLY A 240 3.26 26.01 4.97
C GLY A 240 4.07 25.17 3.98
N ILE A 241 4.53 25.79 2.89
CA ILE A 241 5.23 25.11 1.79
C ILE A 241 6.69 25.52 1.76
N LEU A 242 7.58 24.55 1.89
CA LEU A 242 9.01 24.72 1.61
C LEU A 242 9.27 24.39 0.13
N SER A 243 9.80 25.37 -0.58
CA SER A 243 10.15 25.28 -1.98
C SER A 243 11.67 25.22 -2.14
N VAL A 244 12.16 24.27 -2.95
CA VAL A 244 13.58 24.11 -3.31
C VAL A 244 13.75 24.34 -4.80
N GLN A 245 14.52 25.35 -5.17
CA GLN A 245 14.72 25.77 -6.55
C GLN A 245 15.86 24.98 -7.20
N GLN A 246 15.54 24.22 -8.24
CA GLN A 246 16.46 23.50 -9.11
C GLN A 246 16.55 24.19 -10.48
N ASN A 247 17.41 23.69 -11.38
CA ASN A 247 17.56 24.27 -12.71
C ASN A 247 16.33 24.00 -13.59
N GLY A 248 15.47 25.02 -13.76
CA GLY A 248 14.31 24.97 -14.64
C GLY A 248 13.03 24.42 -14.00
N TYR A 249 13.06 24.01 -12.74
CA TYR A 249 11.88 23.56 -11.99
C TYR A 249 12.05 23.76 -10.48
N GLN A 250 10.97 23.52 -9.73
CA GLN A 250 10.95 23.60 -8.27
C GLN A 250 10.41 22.30 -7.70
N VAL A 251 11.01 21.84 -6.60
CA VAL A 251 10.47 20.76 -5.76
C VAL A 251 9.80 21.40 -4.56
N THR A 252 8.60 20.93 -4.19
CA THR A 252 7.84 21.52 -3.08
C THR A 252 7.52 20.49 -2.01
N PHE A 253 7.63 20.91 -0.75
CA PHE A 253 7.32 20.13 0.43
C PHE A 253 6.27 20.88 1.24
N ASN A 254 5.06 20.35 1.29
CA ASN A 254 4.06 20.81 2.25
C ASN A 254 4.41 20.23 3.63
N VAL A 255 4.95 21.07 4.50
CA VAL A 255 5.37 20.70 5.87
C VAL A 255 4.36 21.19 6.93
N GLY A 256 3.41 22.03 6.52
CA GLY A 256 2.44 22.67 7.40
C GLY A 256 2.94 24.03 7.90
N LEU A 257 2.18 24.63 8.81
CA LEU A 257 2.38 26.00 9.26
C LEU A 257 3.28 26.09 10.50
N GLY A 258 3.72 27.31 10.82
CA GLY A 258 4.35 27.63 12.10
C GLY A 258 5.84 27.30 12.21
N TYR A 259 6.48 26.80 11.15
CA TYR A 259 7.93 26.64 11.13
C TYR A 259 8.61 28.02 11.09
N ASP A 260 9.74 28.15 11.80
CA ASP A 260 10.59 29.33 11.68
C ASP A 260 11.51 29.18 10.44
N PRO A 261 11.41 30.07 9.43
CA PRO A 261 12.29 30.03 8.26
C PRO A 261 13.79 29.96 8.60
N GLY A 262 14.22 30.57 9.72
CA GLY A 262 15.62 30.63 10.14
C GLY A 262 16.17 29.32 10.70
N LEU A 263 15.31 28.33 10.97
CA LEU A 263 15.68 27.01 11.49
C LEU A 263 15.72 25.92 10.40
N PHE A 264 15.26 26.23 9.18
CA PHE A 264 15.50 25.36 8.03
C PHE A 264 16.97 25.43 7.61
N GLU A 265 17.58 24.27 7.49
CA GLU A 265 18.92 24.11 6.93
C GLU A 265 18.79 23.37 5.60
N VAL A 266 18.93 24.12 4.51
CA VAL A 266 18.93 23.61 3.15
C VAL A 266 20.29 23.85 2.54
N GLN A 267 21.08 22.79 2.38
CA GLN A 267 22.46 22.89 1.96
C GLN A 267 22.75 21.89 0.85
N ALA A 268 23.37 22.38 -0.23
CA ALA A 268 24.07 21.51 -1.15
C ALA A 268 25.26 20.88 -0.44
N ASP A 269 25.47 19.58 -0.62
CA ASP A 269 26.65 18.93 -0.09
C ASP A 269 27.93 19.45 -0.77
N ALA A 270 29.07 19.22 -0.12
CA ALA A 270 30.36 19.71 -0.61
C ALA A 270 30.79 19.09 -1.95
N ALA A 271 30.20 17.96 -2.33
CA ALA A 271 30.48 17.29 -3.60
C ALA A 271 29.58 17.81 -4.74
N GLY A 272 28.54 18.59 -4.42
CA GLY A 272 27.52 19.05 -5.37
C GLY A 272 26.70 17.90 -5.94
N ILE A 273 26.53 16.81 -5.19
CA ILE A 273 25.75 15.64 -5.64
C ILE A 273 24.31 15.66 -5.12
N GLY A 274 24.06 16.39 -4.03
CA GLY A 274 22.75 16.50 -3.43
C GLY A 274 22.54 17.72 -2.57
N VAL A 275 21.28 17.89 -2.17
CA VAL A 275 20.78 18.93 -1.28
C VAL A 275 20.14 18.24 -0.09
N THR A 276 20.65 18.51 1.10
CA THR A 276 20.04 18.06 2.36
C THR A 276 19.13 19.16 2.91
N ILE A 277 17.94 18.75 3.34
CA ILE A 277 16.91 19.60 3.93
C ILE A 277 16.62 19.07 5.32
N SER A 278 16.82 19.91 6.34
CA SER A 278 16.49 19.59 7.72
C SER A 278 15.86 20.80 8.42
N TYR A 279 15.22 20.56 9.55
CA TYR A 279 14.69 21.61 10.42
C TYR A 279 15.22 21.39 11.84
N ASN A 280 16.05 22.30 12.31
CA ASN A 280 16.89 22.16 13.52
C ASN A 280 16.13 22.40 14.83
N ASP A 281 14.86 22.01 14.89
CA ASP A 281 14.01 22.04 16.09
C ASP A 281 12.89 21.00 15.97
N ALA A 282 12.12 20.79 17.03
CA ALA A 282 10.95 19.92 16.99
C ALA A 282 9.85 20.49 16.07
N PRO A 283 8.99 19.65 15.46
CA PRO A 283 7.86 20.12 14.67
C PRO A 283 7.00 21.11 15.47
N PRO A 284 6.71 22.31 14.95
CA PRO A 284 5.90 23.30 15.64
C PRO A 284 4.42 22.87 15.71
N PRO A 285 3.59 23.47 16.59
CA PRO A 285 2.17 23.10 16.72
C PRO A 285 1.31 23.23 15.46
N GLY A 286 1.76 23.99 14.45
CA GLY A 286 1.06 24.15 13.17
C GLY A 286 1.53 23.19 12.07
N ALA A 287 2.53 22.34 12.36
CA ALA A 287 3.04 21.36 11.43
C ALA A 287 1.94 20.38 11.02
N ASN A 288 2.09 19.76 9.84
CA ASN A 288 1.15 18.73 9.43
C ASN A 288 1.17 17.56 10.43
N THR A 289 -0.02 17.06 10.79
CA THR A 289 -0.23 15.94 11.70
C THR A 289 -1.11 14.88 11.05
N GLY A 290 -1.07 13.64 11.56
CA GLY A 290 -1.90 12.53 11.06
C GLY A 290 -1.14 11.64 10.08
N GLY A 291 -1.80 11.20 9.01
CA GLY A 291 -1.22 10.28 8.03
C GLY A 291 -1.33 8.80 8.42
N CYS A 292 -0.54 7.97 7.76
CA CYS A 292 -0.32 6.57 8.12
C CYS A 292 0.67 6.45 9.28
N THR A 293 0.72 5.27 9.90
CA THR A 293 1.64 5.00 11.01
C THR A 293 2.19 3.59 10.91
N CYS A 294 3.36 3.36 11.50
CA CYS A 294 3.89 2.03 11.65
C CYS A 294 3.23 1.29 12.82
N VAL A 295 2.28 0.41 12.48
CA VAL A 295 1.69 -0.56 13.41
C VAL A 295 2.01 -1.95 12.91
N LEU A 296 2.63 -2.75 13.76
CA LEU A 296 2.76 -4.18 13.52
C LEU A 296 1.47 -4.86 13.96
N ASP A 297 0.64 -5.24 12.99
CA ASP A 297 -0.47 -6.15 13.24
C ASP A 297 0.01 -7.60 12.99
N THR A 298 0.26 -8.32 14.09
CA THR A 298 0.50 -9.77 14.06
C THR A 298 -0.67 -10.55 14.62
N ASP A 299 -1.74 -9.87 15.04
CA ASP A 299 -2.88 -10.53 15.62
C ASP A 299 -3.64 -11.27 14.52
N LEU A 300 -4.05 -12.51 14.82
CA LEU A 300 -4.93 -13.24 13.92
C LEU A 300 -6.26 -12.49 13.83
N PRO A 301 -6.70 -12.02 12.63
CA PRO A 301 -8.01 -11.43 12.49
C PRO A 301 -9.06 -12.40 13.03
N PRO A 302 -10.02 -11.93 13.85
CA PRO A 302 -11.01 -12.81 14.46
C PRO A 302 -11.72 -13.61 13.36
N PRO A 303 -12.02 -14.91 13.60
CA PRO A 303 -12.67 -15.75 12.60
C PRO A 303 -13.92 -15.04 12.09
N GLN A 304 -14.02 -14.80 10.78
CA GLN A 304 -15.22 -14.18 10.24
C GLN A 304 -16.39 -15.12 10.49
N THR A 305 -17.27 -14.76 11.42
CA THR A 305 -18.54 -15.46 11.57
C THR A 305 -19.32 -15.22 10.30
N THR A 306 -19.41 -16.24 9.45
CA THR A 306 -20.34 -16.23 8.33
C THR A 306 -21.73 -16.03 8.91
N SER A 307 -22.25 -14.80 8.83
CA SER A 307 -23.64 -14.57 9.18
C SER A 307 -24.43 -15.32 8.11
N SER A 308 -24.86 -16.54 8.42
CA SER A 308 -25.81 -17.22 7.54
C SER A 308 -27.06 -16.36 7.62
N THR A 309 -27.25 -15.49 6.64
CA THR A 309 -28.51 -14.81 6.41
C THR A 309 -29.46 -15.92 6.00
N ARG A 310 -30.05 -16.56 7.01
CA ARG A 310 -31.04 -17.60 6.82
C ARG A 310 -32.10 -16.96 5.93
N PRO A 311 -32.36 -17.47 4.71
CA PRO A 311 -33.41 -16.93 3.88
C PRO A 311 -34.67 -16.96 4.74
N ASN A 312 -35.22 -15.79 5.03
CA ASN A 312 -36.44 -15.68 5.80
C ASN A 312 -37.53 -16.34 4.95
N GLY A 313 -37.73 -17.64 5.19
CA GLY A 313 -38.73 -18.44 4.52
C GLY A 313 -40.06 -17.80 4.80
N ASN A 314 -40.56 -17.08 3.81
CA ASN A 314 -41.85 -16.43 3.81
C ASN A 314 -42.91 -17.52 3.96
N ASN A 315 -43.26 -17.82 5.21
CA ASN A 315 -44.19 -18.87 5.54
C ASN A 315 -45.58 -18.33 5.21
N ASN A 316 -46.04 -18.70 4.01
CA ASN A 316 -47.33 -18.37 3.45
C ASN A 316 -48.41 -19.17 4.22
N GLY A 317 -48.71 -18.72 5.43
CA GLY A 317 -49.78 -19.26 6.28
C GLY A 317 -51.10 -18.54 6.03
N LYS A 318 -51.86 -19.00 5.03
CA LYS A 318 -53.31 -18.76 4.96
C LYS A 318 -53.97 -19.41 6.19
N GLY A 319 -54.59 -18.60 7.05
CA GLY A 319 -55.33 -19.06 8.22
C GLY A 319 -56.43 -18.07 8.63
N ASN A 320 -57.63 -18.35 8.16
CA ASN A 320 -58.95 -17.81 8.52
C ASN A 320 -59.17 -17.11 9.88
N ASN A 321 -59.93 -16.01 9.80
CA ASN A 321 -61.06 -15.58 10.64
C ASN A 321 -61.27 -16.28 12.00
N ASN A 322 -61.23 -15.50 13.10
CA ASN A 322 -62.42 -15.41 13.96
C ASN A 322 -62.45 -14.13 14.82
N HIS A 323 -63.68 -13.66 15.04
CA HIS A 323 -64.08 -12.54 15.88
C HIS A 323 -63.51 -12.58 17.31
N ASN A 324 -63.19 -11.41 17.89
CA ASN A 324 -63.96 -10.96 19.06
C ASN A 324 -63.84 -9.45 19.30
N ASN A 325 -65.01 -8.84 19.54
CA ASN A 325 -65.18 -7.48 20.03
C ASN A 325 -64.78 -7.40 21.51
N GLY A 326 -64.17 -6.29 21.92
CA GLY A 326 -63.93 -5.97 23.33
C GLY A 326 -63.67 -4.48 23.53
N TYR A 327 -64.72 -3.74 23.84
CA TYR A 327 -64.70 -2.35 24.32
C TYR A 327 -64.17 -2.27 25.77
N GLY A 328 -63.49 -1.16 26.10
CA GLY A 328 -63.16 -0.72 27.46
C GLY A 328 -61.91 0.19 27.44
N GLN A 329 -62.01 1.52 27.29
CA GLN A 329 -62.32 2.54 28.32
C GLN A 329 -61.58 2.35 29.67
N GLY A 330 -60.72 3.31 30.02
CA GLY A 330 -60.27 3.58 31.39
C GLY A 330 -58.81 4.01 31.58
N ASP A 331 -58.48 5.24 31.18
CA ASP A 331 -57.93 6.37 31.99
C ASP A 331 -56.87 6.15 33.12
N PRO A 332 -56.25 7.21 33.70
CA PRO A 332 -54.80 7.38 33.75
C PRO A 332 -54.23 7.45 35.18
N ASN A 333 -52.94 7.79 35.27
CA ASN A 333 -52.17 8.18 36.46
C ASN A 333 -51.60 7.03 37.29
N ASP A 334 -50.28 6.91 37.28
CA ASP A 334 -49.57 6.70 38.54
C ASP A 334 -48.38 7.64 38.67
N HIS A 335 -48.40 8.36 39.78
CA HIS A 335 -47.44 9.35 40.23
C HIS A 335 -46.55 8.71 41.30
N GLY A 336 -45.25 8.93 41.18
CA GLY A 336 -44.46 9.31 42.35
C GLY A 336 -43.52 8.26 42.94
N LYS A 337 -42.23 8.56 42.80
CA LYS A 337 -41.19 8.73 43.86
C LYS A 337 -39.84 8.80 43.12
N GLY A 338 -39.00 9.84 43.19
CA GLY A 338 -38.83 10.89 44.20
C GLY A 338 -37.62 10.56 45.09
N ASN A 339 -36.40 10.91 44.64
CA ASN A 339 -35.21 11.38 45.40
C ASN A 339 -33.99 11.34 44.44
N ASN A 340 -33.41 12.44 43.96
CA ASN A 340 -32.63 13.54 44.58
C ASN A 340 -31.38 13.11 45.39
N ASN A 341 -30.21 13.22 44.76
CA ASN A 341 -29.08 14.12 45.11
C ASN A 341 -27.91 13.89 44.14
N ASN A 342 -27.59 14.85 43.26
CA ASN A 342 -26.52 15.87 43.39
C ASN A 342 -25.09 15.30 43.51
N ASN A 343 -24.21 15.51 42.51
CA ASN A 343 -23.32 16.68 42.43
C ASN A 343 -22.30 16.62 41.24
N GLY A 344 -22.14 17.75 40.52
CA GLY A 344 -21.01 18.18 39.63
C GLY A 344 -20.90 17.53 38.23
N GLY A 345 -21.01 18.18 37.05
CA GLY A 345 -20.61 19.54 36.60
C GLY A 345 -19.14 19.52 36.16
N TYR A 346 -18.69 19.58 34.89
CA TYR A 346 -18.89 20.50 33.74
C TYR A 346 -18.78 19.65 32.42
N GLY A 347 -19.50 19.82 31.28
CA GLY A 347 -19.78 21.00 30.44
C GLY A 347 -18.53 21.33 29.58
N GLN A 348 -18.44 21.17 28.25
CA GLN A 348 -19.39 21.48 27.17
C GLN A 348 -19.14 20.60 25.92
N GLY A 349 -20.22 20.23 25.24
CA GLY A 349 -20.21 19.69 23.88
C GLY A 349 -20.78 20.71 22.89
N GLY A 350 -20.33 20.61 21.63
CA GLY A 350 -20.88 21.34 20.49
C GLY A 350 -21.26 20.37 19.37
N ASN A 351 -22.54 20.02 19.31
CA ASN A 351 -23.15 19.31 18.17
C ASN A 351 -23.50 20.32 17.08
N ASN A 352 -22.97 20.14 15.87
CA ASN A 352 -23.50 20.79 14.68
C ASN A 352 -24.24 19.78 13.81
N ASN A 353 -25.54 20.01 13.70
CA ASN A 353 -26.50 19.25 12.92
C ASN A 353 -26.73 20.03 11.61
N GLY A 354 -26.15 19.55 10.51
CA GLY A 354 -26.27 20.16 9.19
C GLY A 354 -27.17 19.34 8.28
N ASN A 355 -28.46 19.66 8.28
CA ASN A 355 -29.48 19.11 7.38
C ASN A 355 -29.40 19.84 6.03
N GLY A 356 -28.92 19.18 4.98
CA GLY A 356 -28.84 19.71 3.61
C GLY A 356 -29.61 18.84 2.63
N LYS A 357 -30.73 19.36 2.13
CA LYS A 357 -31.69 18.71 1.23
C LYS A 357 -31.12 18.50 -0.18
N GLY A 358 -31.69 17.50 -0.85
CA GLY A 358 -31.29 17.00 -2.16
C GLY A 358 -31.46 17.96 -3.33
N ASN A 359 -30.90 17.54 -4.47
CA ASN A 359 -31.48 17.88 -5.77
C ASN A 359 -31.23 16.71 -6.73
N ASP A 360 -32.28 15.94 -6.95
CA ASP A 360 -32.42 15.03 -8.08
C ASP A 360 -32.55 15.86 -9.36
N ASN A 361 -31.78 15.54 -10.39
CA ASN A 361 -32.19 15.87 -11.75
C ASN A 361 -31.94 14.68 -12.68
N ASN A 362 -33.00 13.89 -12.81
CA ASN A 362 -33.27 13.07 -13.98
C ASN A 362 -33.21 13.94 -15.24
N ASN A 363 -32.42 13.54 -16.24
CA ASN A 363 -32.82 13.80 -17.61
C ASN A 363 -32.66 12.53 -18.45
N LYS A 364 -33.80 11.86 -18.64
CA LYS A 364 -34.00 10.82 -19.64
C LYS A 364 -34.16 11.49 -21.00
N GLY A 365 -33.33 11.12 -21.96
CA GLY A 365 -33.52 11.47 -23.37
C GLY A 365 -32.80 10.49 -24.28
N ASN A 366 -33.54 9.49 -24.77
CA ASN A 366 -33.19 8.56 -25.86
C ASN A 366 -34.46 8.44 -26.73
N PRO A 367 -34.46 7.96 -27.99
CA PRO A 367 -33.40 7.77 -28.98
C PRO A 367 -33.70 8.46 -30.34
N GLY A 368 -32.68 8.59 -31.19
CA GLY A 368 -32.83 9.01 -32.59
C GLY A 368 -32.04 8.12 -33.55
N ASN A 369 -32.74 7.13 -34.12
CA ASN A 369 -32.28 6.26 -35.21
C ASN A 369 -31.91 7.06 -36.48
N GLY A 370 -30.78 6.70 -37.10
CA GLY A 370 -30.42 7.15 -38.46
C GLY A 370 -29.55 6.10 -39.17
N LYS A 371 -30.21 5.20 -39.90
CA LYS A 371 -29.60 4.21 -40.82
C LYS A 371 -29.16 4.88 -42.12
N GLY A 372 -28.07 4.38 -42.71
CA GLY A 372 -27.64 4.61 -44.09
C GLY A 372 -26.15 4.26 -44.24
N ASN A 373 -25.76 3.00 -44.35
CA ASN A 373 -25.78 2.13 -45.53
C ASN A 373 -24.97 2.71 -46.71
N SER A 374 -23.82 2.11 -47.03
CA SER A 374 -23.48 1.52 -48.36
C SER A 374 -21.95 1.43 -48.59
N SER A 375 -21.45 0.20 -48.52
CA SER A 375 -20.54 -0.47 -49.48
C SER A 375 -19.51 0.32 -50.29
N GLY A 376 -18.25 -0.13 -50.22
CA GLY A 376 -17.24 0.12 -51.26
C GLY A 376 -16.00 -0.75 -51.05
N ASN A 377 -15.88 -1.79 -51.87
CA ASN A 377 -14.85 -2.84 -51.83
C ASN A 377 -13.64 -2.46 -52.72
N SER A 378 -12.48 -3.06 -52.40
CA SER A 378 -11.33 -3.39 -53.28
C SER A 378 -10.18 -2.39 -53.55
N PRO A 379 -8.96 -2.93 -53.85
CA PRO A 379 -7.68 -2.43 -53.34
C PRO A 379 -6.73 -1.86 -54.41
N GLY A 380 -5.76 -1.06 -53.98
CA GLY A 380 -4.73 -0.44 -54.81
C GLY A 380 -3.30 -0.77 -54.34
N ASN A 381 -2.65 -1.63 -55.12
CA ASN A 381 -1.25 -2.04 -55.07
C ASN A 381 -0.34 -0.86 -55.49
N ASN A 382 0.77 -0.58 -54.79
CA ASN A 382 1.90 0.09 -55.46
C ASN A 382 3.26 -0.21 -54.82
N GLN A 383 4.09 -0.90 -55.60
CA GLN A 383 5.52 -1.07 -55.38
C GLN A 383 6.27 0.19 -55.85
N GLY A 384 7.21 0.67 -55.04
CA GLY A 384 8.16 1.72 -55.42
C GLY A 384 9.57 1.31 -55.04
N LYS A 385 10.29 0.69 -55.98
CA LYS A 385 11.74 0.49 -55.94
C LYS A 385 12.43 1.86 -56.07
N ASN A 386 13.47 2.11 -55.28
CA ASN A 386 14.59 2.91 -55.78
C ASN A 386 15.91 2.47 -55.14
N GLN A 387 16.78 1.96 -56.01
CA GLN A 387 18.19 1.70 -55.79
C GLN A 387 18.96 3.01 -56.02
N GLY A 388 19.96 3.29 -55.20
CA GLY A 388 20.90 4.39 -55.40
C GLY A 388 22.26 4.04 -54.81
N ASN A 389 23.16 3.56 -55.67
CA ASN A 389 24.57 3.32 -55.40
C ASN A 389 25.33 4.63 -55.14
N GLY A 390 26.28 4.61 -54.21
CA GLY A 390 27.29 5.67 -54.05
C GLY A 390 28.52 5.15 -53.29
N LYS A 391 29.55 4.76 -54.04
CA LYS A 391 30.89 4.42 -53.55
C LYS A 391 31.67 5.70 -53.21
N GLY A 392 32.59 5.62 -52.22
CA GLY A 392 33.90 6.26 -52.38
C GLY A 392 34.52 6.97 -51.16
N ASN A 393 35.49 6.27 -50.56
CA ASN A 393 36.80 6.74 -50.06
C ASN A 393 36.94 7.78 -48.94
N GLY A 394 37.88 7.47 -48.04
CA GLY A 394 38.75 8.45 -47.40
C GLY A 394 38.97 8.18 -45.92
N GLY A 395 40.06 7.49 -45.59
CA GLY A 395 40.45 7.22 -44.20
C GLY A 395 41.06 8.42 -43.48
N ASN A 396 41.16 8.31 -42.15
CA ASN A 396 42.42 8.47 -41.43
C ASN A 396 42.19 8.11 -39.96
N GLY A 397 43.11 7.30 -39.42
CA GLY A 397 43.12 6.94 -38.01
C GLY A 397 43.58 8.09 -37.12
N HIS A 398 43.17 8.03 -35.87
CA HIS A 398 43.93 8.62 -34.77
C HIS A 398 43.95 7.68 -33.56
N LYS A 399 45.09 7.77 -32.89
CA LYS A 399 45.66 6.79 -31.98
C LYS A 399 45.07 6.93 -30.58
N ARG A 400 45.01 5.78 -29.91
CA ARG A 400 45.03 5.65 -28.45
C ARG A 400 46.39 6.17 -27.95
N ASN A 401 46.36 7.03 -26.95
CA ASN A 401 47.45 7.21 -25.99
C ASN A 401 46.85 6.93 -24.61
N VAL A 402 47.32 5.85 -24.00
CA VAL A 402 47.27 5.60 -22.56
C VAL A 402 48.72 5.34 -22.21
N ASP A 403 49.27 6.15 -21.32
CA ASP A 403 50.41 5.84 -20.43
C ASP A 403 50.58 7.02 -19.46
N TYR A 404 50.04 6.85 -18.25
CA TYR A 404 50.68 6.92 -16.92
C TYR A 404 49.63 7.13 -15.84
#